data_AF-A0A4R6DTY8-F1
#
_entry.id   AF-A0A4R6DTY8-F1
#
_cell.length_a   1.000
_cell.length_b   1.000
_cell.length_c   1.000
_cell.angle_alpha   90.00
_cell.angle_beta   90.00
_cell.angle_gamma   90.00
#
_symmetry.space_group_name_H-M   'P 1'
#
loop_
_entity.id
_entity.type
_entity.pdbx_description
1 polymer ?
#
loop_
_entity_poly.entity_id
_entity_poly.type
_entity_poly.pdbx_seq_one_letter_code
_entity_poly.pdbx_strand_id
1 'polypeptide(L)' 'MALTIRTQPEHEKMISEVGELMGEKTASQTLLRAVMEHKGLCNDNARLRQELARAQQRLREHEYKVECYKQAREALFGS' A
#
# COMPACT_ATOMS: atom_id res chain seq x y z
N MET A 1 5.09 -33.62 12.65
CA MET A 1 6.23 -32.69 12.53
C MET A 1 5.77 -31.32 13.02
N ALA A 2 6.51 -30.69 13.94
CA ALA A 2 6.26 -29.32 14.37
C ALA A 2 7.14 -28.37 13.54
N LEU A 3 6.56 -27.31 12.98
CA LEU A 3 7.31 -26.28 12.26
C LEU A 3 7.86 -25.28 13.30
N THR A 4 9.18 -25.23 13.48
CA THR A 4 9.81 -24.26 14.40
C THR A 4 10.28 -23.05 13.60
N ILE A 5 9.61 -21.92 13.76
CA ILE A 5 10.04 -20.65 13.15
C ILE A 5 10.89 -19.91 14.19
N ARG A 6 12.14 -19.62 13.86
CA ARG A 6 13.04 -18.84 14.71
C ARG A 6 12.90 -17.37 14.36
N THR A 7 12.25 -16.63 15.23
CA THR A 7 12.12 -15.17 15.16
C THR A 7 13.30 -14.51 15.89
N GLN A 8 13.71 -13.34 15.41
CA GLN A 8 14.63 -12.50 16.17
C GLN A 8 13.89 -11.87 17.37
N PRO A 9 14.58 -11.52 18.47
CA PRO A 9 13.93 -10.97 19.66
C PRO A 9 13.08 -9.72 19.39
N GLU A 10 13.56 -8.87 18.47
CA GLU A 10 12.84 -7.70 17.96
C GLU A 10 11.52 -8.05 17.27
N HIS A 11 11.48 -9.17 16.54
CA HIS A 11 10.27 -9.65 15.89
C HIS A 11 9.28 -10.25 16.88
N GLU A 12 9.74 -10.91 17.95
CA GLU A 12 8.85 -11.47 18.98
C GLU A 12 8.01 -10.37 19.64
N LYS A 13 8.63 -9.23 19.95
CA LYS A 13 7.93 -8.06 20.48
C LYS A 13 6.88 -7.54 19.49
N MET A 14 7.26 -7.35 18.22
CA MET A 14 6.33 -6.90 17.18
C MET A 14 5.17 -7.86 16.97
N ILE A 15 5.42 -9.18 17.00
CA ILE A 15 4.38 -10.20 16.86
C ILE A 15 3.39 -10.12 18.02
N SER A 16 3.88 -9.89 19.24
CA SER A 16 3.00 -9.74 20.40
C SER A 16 2.13 -8.47 20.29
N GLU A 17 2.73 -7.33 19.92
CA GLU A 17 2.01 -6.06 19.73
C GLU A 17 0.94 -6.17 18.62
N VAL A 18 1.30 -6.78 17.49
CA VAL A 18 0.34 -7.03 16.39
C VAL A 18 -0.75 -8.00 16.81
N GLY A 19 -0.40 -9.03 17.58
CA GLY A 19 -1.35 -10.01 18.11
C GLY A 19 -2.40 -9.36 19.01
N GLU A 20 -1.98 -8.46 19.90
CA GLU A 20 -2.90 -7.68 20.75
C GLU A 20 -3.89 -6.84 19.92
N LEU A 21 -3.38 -6.14 18.89
CA LEU A 21 -4.22 -5.34 17.98
C LEU A 21 -5.22 -6.19 17.20
N MET A 22 -4.86 -7.43 16.90
CA MET A 22 -5.70 -8.39 16.17
C MET A 22 -6.61 -9.23 17.08
N GLY A 23 -6.51 -9.06 18.40
CA GLY A 23 -7.29 -9.82 19.38
C GLY A 23 -6.84 -11.27 19.55
N GLU A 24 -5.59 -11.58 19.20
CA GLU A 24 -5.04 -12.92 19.24
C GLU A 24 -4.33 -13.20 20.56
N LYS A 25 -4.40 -14.46 21.03
CA LYS A 25 -3.97 -14.84 22.38
C LYS A 25 -2.53 -15.33 22.43
N THR A 26 -1.95 -15.68 21.29
CA THR A 26 -0.61 -16.27 21.22
C THR A 26 0.15 -15.73 20.02
N ALA A 27 1.45 -15.50 20.19
CA ALA A 27 2.33 -15.10 19.10
C ALA A 27 2.30 -16.09 17.92
N SER A 28 2.10 -17.39 18.20
CA SER A 28 2.00 -18.44 17.18
C SER A 28 0.77 -18.27 16.28
N GLN A 29 -0.37 -17.85 16.82
CA GLN A 29 -1.57 -17.54 16.04
C GLN A 29 -1.30 -16.35 15.11
N THR A 30 -0.63 -15.33 15.64
CA THR A 30 -0.34 -14.09 14.90
C THR A 30 0.63 -14.34 13.78
N LEU A 31 1.66 -15.14 14.05
CA LEU A 31 2.61 -15.53 13.05
C LEU A 31 1.98 -16.39 11.95
N LEU A 32 1.14 -17.36 12.33
CA LEU A 32 0.45 -18.22 11.36
C LEU A 32 -0.46 -17.39 10.45
N ARG A 33 -1.26 -16.50 11.02
CA ARG A 33 -2.16 -15.65 10.25
C ARG A 33 -1.40 -14.69 9.36
N ALA A 34 -0.36 -14.03 9.87
CA ALA A 34 0.50 -13.16 9.08
C ALA A 34 1.10 -13.90 7.88
N VAL A 35 1.59 -15.13 8.06
CA VAL A 35 2.12 -15.96 6.96
C VAL A 35 1.03 -16.34 5.96
N MET A 36 -0.16 -16.70 6.42
CA MET A 36 -1.29 -17.05 5.55
C MET A 36 -1.76 -15.86 4.70
N GLU A 37 -1.77 -14.66 5.29
CA GLU A 37 -2.24 -13.44 4.63
C GLU A 37 -1.14 -12.75 3.81
N HIS A 38 0.15 -13.02 4.09
CA HIS A 38 1.29 -12.34 3.49
C HIS A 38 1.22 -12.28 1.96
N LYS A 39 0.94 -13.42 1.30
CA LYS A 39 0.85 -13.46 -0.17
C LYS A 39 -0.30 -12.59 -0.69
N GLY A 40 -1.44 -12.58 0.00
CA GLY A 40 -2.58 -11.73 -0.33
C GLY A 40 -2.23 -10.25 -0.21
N LEU A 41 -1.63 -9.87 0.93
CA LEU A 41 -1.17 -8.51 1.19
C LEU A 41 -0.13 -8.04 0.16
N CYS A 42 0.80 -8.89 -0.26
CA CYS A 42 1.75 -8.55 -1.33
C CYS A 42 1.05 -8.28 -2.67
N ASN A 43 0.06 -9.10 -3.03
CA ASN A 43 -0.71 -8.92 -4.26
C ASN A 43 -1.54 -7.63 -4.23
N ASP A 44 -2.21 -7.36 -3.11
CA ASP A 44 -2.97 -6.13 -2.92
C ASP A 44 -2.06 -4.90 -2.96
N ASN A 45 -0.89 -4.95 -2.33
CA ASN A 45 0.09 -3.88 -2.38
C ASN A 45 0.55 -3.61 -3.83
N ALA A 46 0.84 -4.66 -4.59
CA ALA A 46 1.21 -4.53 -6.01
C ALA A 46 0.08 -3.92 -6.85
N ARG A 47 -1.17 -4.37 -6.65
CA ARG A 47 -2.35 -3.82 -7.32
C ARG A 47 -2.53 -2.34 -7.00
N LEU A 48 -2.52 -1.98 -5.72
CA LEU A 48 -2.70 -0.59 -5.26
C LEU A 48 -1.61 0.34 -5.80
N ARG A 49 -0.35 -0.12 -5.87
CA ARG A 49 0.74 0.64 -6.51
C ARG A 49 0.47 0.89 -7.99
N GLN A 50 -0.05 -0.10 -8.70
CA GLN A 50 -0.40 0.05 -10.11
C GLN A 50 -1.57 1.03 -10.31
N GLU A 51 -2.59 0.96 -9.47
CA GLU A 51 -3.74 1.87 -9.50
C GLU A 51 -3.31 3.31 -9.19
N LEU A 52 -2.44 3.50 -8.19
CA LEU A 52 -1.87 4.79 -7.85
C LEU A 52 -1.09 5.39 -9.03
N ALA A 53 -0.22 4.59 -9.68
CA ALA A 53 0.54 5.04 -10.84
C ALA A 53 -0.38 5.49 -11.99
N ARG A 54 -1.46 4.75 -12.25
CA ARG A 54 -2.48 5.13 -13.27
C ARG A 54 -3.20 6.42 -12.88
N ALA A 55 -3.57 6.59 -11.61
CA ALA A 55 -4.23 7.80 -11.12
C ALA A 55 -3.32 9.03 -11.25
N GLN A 56 -2.04 8.90 -10.88
CA GLN A 56 -1.04 9.96 -11.04
C GLN A 56 -0.82 10.33 -12.51
N GLN A 57 -0.84 9.35 -13.42
CA GLN A 57 -0.74 9.64 -14.85
C GLN A 57 -1.94 10.45 -15.34
N ARG A 58 -3.18 10.05 -14.98
CA ARG A 58 -4.38 10.82 -15.35
C ARG A 58 -4.34 12.24 -14.80
N LEU A 59 -3.87 12.42 -13.56
CA LEU A 59 -3.72 13.74 -12.97
C LEU A 59 -2.79 14.62 -13.83
N ARG A 60 -1.61 14.12 -14.19
CA ARG A 60 -0.67 14.84 -15.06
C ARG A 60 -1.27 15.20 -16.42
N GLU A 61 -2.02 14.28 -17.03
CA GLU A 61 -2.70 14.53 -18.30
C GLU A 61 -3.76 15.65 -18.17
N HIS A 62 -4.49 15.68 -17.04
CA HIS A 62 -5.44 16.76 -16.76
C HIS A 62 -4.76 18.10 -16.50
N GLU A 63 -3.70 18.12 -15.71
CA GLU A 63 -2.89 19.33 -15.46
C GLU A 63 -2.35 19.91 -16.76
N TYR A 64 -1.81 19.06 -17.65
CA TYR A 64 -1.36 19.46 -18.97
C TYR A 64 -2.49 20.08 -19.81
N LYS A 65 -3.66 19.43 -19.87
CA LYS A 65 -4.82 19.96 -20.61
C LYS A 65 -5.28 21.32 -20.07
N VAL A 66 -5.34 21.47 -18.74
CA VAL A 66 -5.69 22.74 -18.10
C VAL A 66 -4.73 23.84 -18.52
N GLU A 67 -3.42 23.54 -18.54
CA GLU A 67 -2.41 24.52 -18.94
C GLU A 67 -2.53 24.91 -20.42
N CYS A 68 -2.75 23.94 -21.31
CA CYS A 68 -3.04 24.22 -22.71
C CYS A 68 -4.29 25.09 -22.88
N TYR A 69 -5.35 24.86 -22.11
CA TYR A 69 -6.56 25.69 -22.17
C TYR A 69 -6.32 27.11 -21.67
N LYS A 70 -5.51 27.31 -20.61
CA LYS A 70 -5.13 28.65 -20.15
C LYS A 70 -4.37 29.40 -21.23
N GLN A 71 -3.36 28.77 -21.83
CA GLN A 71 -2.57 29.36 -22.92
C GLN A 71 -3.44 29.71 -24.12
N ALA A 72 -4.35 28.81 -24.53
CA ALA A 72 -5.28 29.09 -25.62
C ALA A 72 -6.23 30.25 -25.29
N ARG A 73 -6.74 30.32 -24.05
CA ARG A 73 -7.59 31.43 -23.60
C ARG A 73 -6.83 32.76 -23.62
N GLU A 74 -5.58 32.78 -23.13
CA GLU A 74 -4.72 33.97 -23.19
C GLU A 74 -4.43 34.40 -24.62
N ALA A 75 -4.15 33.46 -25.53
CA ALA A 75 -3.93 33.80 -26.94
C ALA A 75 -5.19 34.37 -27.63
N LEU A 76 -6.38 33.95 -27.21
CA LEU A 76 -7.65 34.38 -27.82
C LEU A 76 -8.23 35.66 -27.21
N PHE A 77 -8.01 35.89 -25.90
CA PHE A 77 -8.69 36.94 -25.13
C PHE A 77 -7.74 37.79 -24.29
N GLY A 78 -6.43 37.51 -24.31
CA GLY A 78 -5.41 38.31 -23.64
C GLY A 78 -5.03 39.51 -24.50
N SER A 79 -5.83 40.56 -24.43
CA SER A 79 -5.49 41.94 -24.83
C SER A 79 -6.04 42.89 -23.79
#